data_AF-A0A8H9C6R9-F1
#
_entry.id   AF-A0A8H9C6R9-F1
#
_cell.length_a   1.000
_cell.length_b   1.000
_cell.length_c   1.000
_cell.angle_alpha   90.00
_cell.angle_beta   90.00
_cell.angle_gamma   90.00
#
_symmetry.space_group_name_H-M   'P 1'
#
loop_
_entity.id
_entity.type
_entity.pdbx_description
1 polymer ?
#
loop_
_entity_poly.entity_id
_entity_poly.type
_entity_poly.pdbx_seq_one_letter_code
_entity_poly.pdbx_strand_id
1 'polypeptide(L)'
;MVAEAVRLASNLAVKEITLFSSEVDRIAKVVSGYALWGGLIVLLACVSGFLLLMALVKGLGALIGSEAIAAVIGAAPFALAAVLLAAWGLRKMDVRR
;
A
#
# COMPACT_ATOMS: atom_id res chain seq x y z
N MET A 1 -49.16 -26.71 1.78
CA MET A 1 -48.40 -26.77 3.06
C MET A 1 -46.89 -26.76 2.84
N VAL A 2 -46.17 -27.90 2.68
CA VAL A 2 -44.69 -27.91 2.59
C VAL A 2 -44.17 -27.23 1.32
N ALA A 3 -44.79 -27.48 0.16
CA ALA A 3 -44.40 -26.85 -1.10
C ALA A 3 -44.55 -25.32 -1.11
N GLU A 4 -45.53 -24.78 -0.39
CA GLU A 4 -45.72 -23.32 -0.22
C GLU A 4 -44.69 -22.74 0.75
N ALA A 5 -44.40 -23.44 1.84
CA ALA A 5 -43.35 -23.04 2.78
C ALA A 5 -41.98 -22.99 2.11
N VAL A 6 -41.66 -23.96 1.24
CA VAL A 6 -40.44 -23.97 0.42
C VAL A 6 -40.43 -22.82 -0.60
N ARG A 7 -41.56 -22.52 -1.24
CA ARG A 7 -41.70 -21.37 -2.15
C ARG A 7 -41.49 -20.03 -1.43
N LEU A 8 -42.05 -19.87 -0.25
CA LEU A 8 -41.89 -18.69 0.60
C LEU A 8 -40.44 -18.54 1.07
N ALA A 9 -39.83 -19.62 1.56
CA ALA A 9 -38.42 -19.64 1.97
C ALA A 9 -37.48 -19.32 0.79
N SER A 10 -37.74 -19.88 -0.39
CA SER A 10 -36.98 -19.56 -1.61
C SER A 10 -37.13 -18.11 -2.03
N ASN A 11 -38.33 -17.52 -1.95
CA ASN A 11 -38.54 -16.11 -2.26
C ASN A 11 -37.84 -15.17 -1.25
N LEU A 12 -37.79 -15.55 0.03
CA LEU A 12 -37.05 -14.80 1.04
C LEU A 12 -35.54 -14.91 0.81
N ALA A 13 -35.01 -16.10 0.55
CA ALA A 13 -33.59 -16.31 0.28
C ALA A 13 -33.12 -15.54 -0.96
N VAL A 14 -33.92 -15.51 -2.04
CA VAL A 14 -33.62 -14.72 -3.24
C VAL A 14 -33.58 -13.23 -2.91
N LYS A 15 -34.52 -12.72 -2.11
CA LYS A 15 -34.51 -11.31 -1.68
C LYS A 15 -33.28 -10.97 -0.85
N GLU A 16 -32.91 -11.82 0.09
CA GLU A 16 -31.72 -11.63 0.92
C GLU A 16 -30.44 -11.62 0.08
N ILE A 17 -30.29 -12.54 -0.88
CA ILE A 17 -29.16 -12.58 -1.82
C ILE A 17 -29.10 -11.30 -2.66
N THR A 18 -30.24 -10.79 -3.17
CA THR A 18 -30.25 -9.55 -3.96
C THR A 18 -29.84 -8.33 -3.13
N LEU A 19 -30.25 -8.28 -1.86
CA LEU A 19 -29.88 -7.22 -0.93
C LEU A 19 -28.39 -7.28 -0.60
N PHE A 20 -27.88 -8.46 -0.25
CA PHE A 20 -26.45 -8.69 -0.01
C PHE A 20 -25.60 -8.34 -1.22
N SER A 21 -26.02 -8.73 -2.43
CA SER A 21 -25.30 -8.41 -3.66
C SER A 21 -25.21 -6.90 -3.89
N SER A 22 -26.28 -6.15 -3.60
CA SER A 22 -26.29 -4.69 -3.73
C SER A 22 -25.38 -4.01 -2.70
N GLU A 23 -25.34 -4.56 -1.48
CA GLU A 23 -24.53 -4.01 -0.40
C GLU A 23 -23.04 -4.30 -0.61
N VAL A 24 -22.70 -5.51 -1.10
CA VAL A 24 -21.35 -5.88 -1.50
C VAL A 24 -20.85 -5.00 -2.64
N ASP A 25 -21.65 -4.71 -3.66
CA ASP A 25 -21.26 -3.83 -4.77
C ASP A 25 -21.01 -2.39 -4.28
N ARG A 26 -21.81 -1.91 -3.32
CA ARG A 26 -21.60 -0.61 -2.68
C ARG A 26 -20.30 -0.59 -1.87
N ILE A 27 -20.03 -1.63 -1.08
CA ILE A 27 -18.78 -1.74 -0.31
C ILE A 27 -17.59 -1.81 -1.25
N ALA A 28 -17.66 -2.61 -2.33
CA ALA A 28 -16.61 -2.72 -3.32
C ALA A 28 -16.27 -1.38 -3.97
N LYS A 29 -17.29 -0.57 -4.31
CA LYS A 29 -17.09 0.80 -4.84
C LYS A 29 -16.43 1.74 -3.83
N VAL A 30 -16.82 1.66 -2.56
CA VAL A 30 -16.22 2.48 -1.50
C VAL A 30 -14.77 2.07 -1.25
N VAL A 31 -14.52 0.77 -1.07
CA VAL A 31 -13.17 0.22 -0.82
C VAL A 31 -12.24 0.49 -2.00
N SER A 32 -12.69 0.29 -3.24
CA SER A 32 -11.90 0.61 -4.43
C SER A 32 -11.59 2.10 -4.54
N GLY A 33 -12.55 2.97 -4.22
CA GLY A 33 -12.31 4.41 -4.12
C GLY A 33 -11.21 4.73 -3.10
N TYR A 34 -11.34 4.24 -1.86
CA TYR A 34 -10.32 4.46 -0.84
C TYR A 34 -8.96 3.83 -1.19
N ALA A 35 -8.94 2.67 -1.84
CA ALA A 35 -7.70 2.03 -2.28
C ALA A 35 -7.01 2.84 -3.38
N LEU A 36 -7.76 3.42 -4.32
CA LEU A 36 -7.23 4.30 -5.37
C LEU A 36 -6.66 5.59 -4.77
N TRP A 37 -7.41 6.24 -3.88
CA TRP A 37 -6.95 7.46 -3.21
C TRP A 37 -5.75 7.19 -2.31
N GLY A 38 -5.79 6.12 -1.51
CA GLY A 38 -4.67 5.69 -0.68
C GLY A 38 -3.44 5.36 -1.50
N GLY A 39 -3.61 4.60 -2.59
CA GLY A 39 -2.54 4.28 -3.53
C GLY A 39 -1.94 5.53 -4.18
N LEU A 40 -2.78 6.49 -4.61
CA LEU A 40 -2.33 7.75 -5.18
C LEU A 40 -1.55 8.59 -4.18
N ILE A 41 -2.01 8.69 -2.92
CA ILE A 41 -1.30 9.42 -1.87
C ILE A 41 0.07 8.80 -1.60
N VAL A 42 0.13 7.48 -1.48
CA VAL A 42 1.40 6.76 -1.27
C VAL A 42 2.34 6.97 -2.46
N LEU A 43 1.82 6.87 -3.69
CA LEU A 43 2.60 7.12 -4.91
C LEU A 43 3.16 8.55 -4.93
N LEU A 44 2.31 9.56 -4.70
CA LEU A 44 2.73 10.96 -4.68
C LEU A 44 3.74 11.24 -3.56
N ALA A 45 3.54 10.67 -2.37
CA ALA A 45 4.47 10.81 -1.25
C ALA A 45 5.84 10.19 -1.60
N CYS A 46 5.86 8.99 -2.19
CA CYS A 46 7.10 8.36 -2.64
C CYS A 46 7.80 9.18 -3.72
N VAL A 47 7.08 9.59 -4.78
CA VAL A 47 7.66 10.35 -5.90
C VAL A 47 8.19 11.71 -5.43
N SER A 48 7.39 12.47 -4.68
CA SER A 48 7.81 13.77 -4.14
C SER A 48 9.00 13.65 -3.18
N GLY A 49 9.00 12.64 -2.30
CA GLY A 49 10.13 12.36 -1.42
C GLY A 49 11.41 12.06 -2.19
N PHE A 50 11.36 11.22 -3.22
CA PHE A 50 12.51 10.93 -4.08
C PHE A 50 13.03 12.16 -4.82
N LEU A 51 12.14 12.98 -5.39
CA LEU A 51 12.53 14.22 -6.06
C LEU A 51 13.17 15.21 -5.11
N LEU A 52 12.65 15.33 -3.88
CA LEU A 52 13.20 16.20 -2.84
C LEU A 52 14.61 15.74 -2.44
N LEU A 53 14.82 14.42 -2.26
CA LEU A 53 16.15 13.86 -1.99
C LEU A 53 17.14 14.17 -3.14
N MET A 54 16.72 14.01 -4.39
CA MET A 54 17.56 14.34 -5.55
C MET A 54 17.91 15.83 -5.62
N ALA A 55 16.95 16.70 -5.31
CA ALA A 55 17.19 18.14 -5.25
C ALA A 55 18.20 18.50 -4.14
N LEU A 56 18.09 17.88 -2.97
CA LEU A 56 19.05 18.04 -1.86
C LEU A 56 20.45 17.53 -2.24
N VAL A 57 20.55 16.34 -2.84
CA VAL A 57 21.83 15.78 -3.30
C VAL A 57 22.48 16.70 -4.33
N LYS A 58 21.72 17.22 -5.29
CA LYS A 58 22.25 18.18 -6.27
C LYS A 58 22.67 19.50 -5.63
N GLY A 59 21.89 20.03 -4.69
CA GLY A 59 22.26 21.23 -3.92
C GLY A 59 23.55 21.02 -3.14
N LEU A 60 23.69 19.88 -2.47
CA LEU A 60 24.90 19.52 -1.73
C LEU A 60 26.09 19.30 -2.67
N GLY A 61 25.86 18.68 -3.83
CA GLY A 61 26.87 18.46 -4.87
C GLY A 61 27.38 19.78 -5.45
N ALA A 62 26.49 20.76 -5.65
CA ALA A 62 26.87 22.11 -6.06
C ALA A 62 27.73 22.83 -5.00
N LEU A 63 27.43 22.65 -3.71
CA LEU A 63 28.22 23.23 -2.61
C LEU A 63 29.59 22.55 -2.43
N ILE A 64 29.64 21.22 -2.56
CA ILE A 64 30.85 20.41 -2.34
C ILE A 64 31.75 20.42 -3.60
N GLY A 65 31.21 20.74 -4.77
CA GLY A 65 31.89 20.65 -6.06
C GLY A 65 32.05 19.21 -6.57
N SER A 66 31.37 18.25 -5.94
CA SER A 66 31.40 16.83 -6.31
C SER A 66 30.04 16.17 -6.11
N GLU A 67 29.40 15.83 -7.23
CA GLU A 67 28.09 15.14 -7.24
C GLU A 67 28.17 13.72 -6.67
N ALA A 68 29.30 13.03 -6.86
CA ALA A 68 29.49 11.67 -6.37
C ALA A 68 29.50 11.60 -4.83
N ILE A 69 30.23 12.52 -4.19
CA ILE A 69 30.32 12.57 -2.72
C ILE A 69 28.97 12.94 -2.12
N ALA A 70 28.27 13.91 -2.72
CA ALA A 70 26.93 14.30 -2.29
C ALA A 70 25.91 13.16 -2.42
N ALA A 71 25.97 12.39 -3.51
CA ALA A 71 25.11 11.23 -3.71
C ALA A 71 25.37 10.13 -2.67
N VAL A 72 26.64 9.87 -2.34
CA VAL A 72 27.00 8.90 -1.30
C VAL A 72 26.48 9.34 0.06
N ILE A 73 26.65 10.61 0.44
CA ILE A 73 26.14 11.13 1.72
C ILE A 73 24.61 11.05 1.78
N GLY A 74 23.92 11.40 0.68
CA GLY A 74 22.46 11.33 0.62
C GLY A 74 21.92 9.90 0.65
N ALA A 75 22.57 8.96 -0.03
CA ALA A 75 22.10 7.58 -0.14
C ALA A 75 22.55 6.68 1.03
N ALA A 76 23.69 6.97 1.66
CA ALA A 76 24.26 6.18 2.76
C ALA A 76 23.26 5.87 3.91
N PRO A 77 22.51 6.83 4.47
CA PRO A 77 21.59 6.54 5.56
C PRO A 77 20.46 5.59 5.13
N PHE A 78 19.96 5.73 3.91
CA PHE A 78 18.92 4.83 3.36
C PHE A 78 19.46 3.43 3.11
N ALA A 79 20.64 3.32 2.51
CA ALA A 79 21.30 2.03 2.30
C ALA A 79 21.57 1.32 3.64
N LEU A 80 22.03 2.05 4.64
CA LEU A 80 22.28 1.51 5.98
C LEU A 80 20.97 1.02 6.64
N ALA A 81 19.92 1.83 6.60
CA ALA A 81 18.61 1.43 7.12
C ALA A 81 18.06 0.17 6.42
N ALA A 82 18.19 0.10 5.09
CA ALA A 82 17.77 -1.06 4.30
C ALA A 82 18.54 -2.33 4.70
N VAL A 83 19.86 -2.23 4.86
CA VAL A 83 20.70 -3.35 5.31
C VAL A 83 20.33 -3.80 6.73
N LEU A 84 20.10 -2.86 7.65
CA LEU A 84 19.67 -3.18 9.02
C LEU A 84 18.32 -3.89 9.05
N LEU A 85 17.34 -3.38 8.29
CA LEU A 85 16.01 -3.99 8.20
C LEU A 85 16.08 -5.38 7.54
N ALA A 86 16.87 -5.54 6.48
CA ALA A 86 17.08 -6.84 5.83
C ALA A 86 17.74 -7.84 6.79
N ALA A 87 18.79 -7.44 7.49
CA ALA A 87 19.45 -8.28 8.49
C ALA A 87 18.50 -8.64 9.65
N TRP A 88 17.69 -7.69 10.11
CA TRP A 88 16.69 -7.95 11.14
C TRP A 88 15.58 -8.89 10.66
N GLY A 89 15.11 -8.72 9.43
CA GLY A 89 14.13 -9.61 8.79
C GLY A 89 14.66 -11.03 8.68
N LEU A 90 15.89 -11.21 8.19
CA LEU A 90 16.57 -12.50 8.10
C LEU A 90 16.69 -13.15 9.49
N ARG A 91 17.11 -12.40 10.51
CA ARG A 91 17.18 -12.89 11.90
C ARG A 91 15.81 -13.35 12.43
N LYS A 92 14.74 -12.60 12.14
CA LYS A 92 13.36 -12.95 12.55
C LYS A 92 12.85 -14.20 11.84
N MET A 93 13.26 -14.44 10.60
CA MET A 93 12.90 -15.63 9.83
C MET A 93 13.63 -16.88 10.35
N ASP A 94 14.90 -16.73 10.79
CA ASP A 94 15.70 -17.84 11.32
C ASP A 94 15.23 -18.30 12.72
N VAL A 95 14.65 -17.41 13.53
CA VAL A 95 14.12 -17.73 14.88
C VAL A 95 12.88 -18.66 14.86
N ARG A 96 12.39 -19.06 13.67
CA ARG A 96 11.28 -20.02 13.52
C ARG A 96 11.73 -21.44 13.12
N ARG A 97 13.02 -21.74 13.10
CA ARG A 97 13.52 -23.10 12.86
C ARG A 97 13.85 -23.84 14.14
#